data_AF-X1D3P6-F1
#
_entry.id   AF-X1D3P6-F1
#
_cell.length_a   1.000
_cell.length_b   1.000
_cell.length_c   1.000
_cell.angle_alpha   90.00
_cell.angle_beta   90.00
_cell.angle_gamma   90.00
#
_symmetry.space_group_name_H-M   'P 1'
#
loop_
_entity.id
_entity.type
_entity.pdbx_description
1 polymer ?
#
loop_
_entity_poly.entity_id
_entity_poly.type
_entity_poly.pdbx_seq_one_letter_code
_entity_poly.pdbx_strand_id
1 'polypeptide(L)' 'CIRSKQRNDLSVYLKEKRIATGVHYKPIHLYKCYGNIPSLPNAEKYFEEILSLPMHPGLTNDEINVVIDTIHSFFHKEDS' A
#
# COMPACT_ATOMS: atom_id res chain seq x y z
N CYS A 1 3.71 -7.04 2.27
CA CYS A 1 3.22 -5.65 2.19
C CYS A 1 4.38 -4.71 2.51
N ILE A 2 4.31 -3.48 2.04
CA ILE A 2 5.30 -2.43 2.31
C ILE A 2 4.66 -1.28 3.10
N ARG A 3 5.47 -0.36 3.63
CA ARG A 3 5.01 0.87 4.31
C ARG A 3 5.61 2.09 3.63
N SER A 4 4.80 3.12 3.41
CA SER A 4 5.23 4.42 2.89
C SER A 4 4.36 5.55 3.45
N LYS A 5 4.96 6.70 3.77
CA LYS A 5 4.17 7.91 4.09
C LYS A 5 3.38 8.43 2.89
N GLN A 6 3.86 8.14 1.68
CA GLN A 6 3.22 8.48 0.41
C GLN A 6 2.34 7.31 -0.11
N ARG A 7 1.74 6.51 0.79
CA ARG A 7 1.03 5.27 0.43
C ARG A 7 -0.04 5.50 -0.62
N ASN A 8 -0.88 6.53 -0.43
CA ASN A 8 -1.99 6.82 -1.33
C ASN A 8 -1.48 7.21 -2.72
N ASP A 9 -0.46 8.06 -2.79
CA ASP A 9 0.12 8.52 -4.06
C ASP A 9 0.81 7.37 -4.81
N LEU A 10 1.57 6.54 -4.10
CA LEU A 10 2.14 5.31 -4.65
C LEU A 10 1.05 4.38 -5.18
N SER A 11 -0.06 4.23 -4.45
CA SER A 11 -1.18 3.39 -4.89
C SER A 11 -1.85 3.92 -6.15
N VAL A 12 -2.00 5.24 -6.29
CA VAL A 12 -2.54 5.87 -7.50
C VAL A 12 -1.57 5.66 -8.67
N TYR A 13 -0.28 5.91 -8.45
CA TYR A 13 0.75 5.74 -9.47
C TYR A 13 0.84 4.29 -9.99
N LEU A 14 0.84 3.30 -9.08
CA LEU A 14 0.83 1.89 -9.46
C LEU A 14 -0.44 1.51 -10.23
N LYS A 15 -1.60 2.05 -9.84
CA LYS A 15 -2.86 1.83 -10.57
C LYS A 15 -2.81 2.37 -12.00
N GLU A 16 -2.22 3.55 -12.23
CA GLU A 16 -2.02 4.11 -13.57
C GLU A 16 -1.11 3.22 -14.44
N LYS A 17 -0.18 2.50 -13.81
CA LYS A 17 0.68 1.49 -14.44
C LYS A 17 0.06 0.10 -14.51
N ARG A 18 -1.26 -0.02 -14.23
CA ARG A 18 -2.04 -1.26 -14.25
C ARG A 18 -1.57 -2.31 -13.23
N ILE A 19 -0.91 -1.88 -12.15
CA ILE A 19 -0.51 -2.72 -11.03
C ILE A 19 -1.56 -2.59 -9.93
N ALA A 20 -2.27 -3.69 -9.65
CA ALA A 20 -3.29 -3.71 -8.61
C ALA A 20 -2.66 -3.72 -7.22
N THR A 21 -3.19 -2.91 -6.30
CA THR A 21 -2.76 -2.84 -4.91
C THR A 21 -3.94 -2.93 -3.96
N GLY A 22 -3.67 -3.15 -2.68
CA GLY A 22 -4.70 -3.17 -1.64
C GLY A 22 -4.20 -2.68 -0.30
N VAL A 23 -5.10 -2.58 0.68
CA VAL A 23 -4.80 -2.17 2.06
C VAL A 23 -5.37 -3.22 3.01
N HIS A 24 -4.49 -3.89 3.76
CA HIS A 24 -4.85 -5.02 4.64
C HIS A 24 -4.36 -4.77 6.06
N TYR A 25 -5.19 -4.31 6.99
CA TYR A 25 -6.60 -3.95 6.88
C TYR A 25 -6.86 -2.61 7.57
N LYS A 26 -8.06 -2.07 7.40
CA LYS A 26 -8.55 -1.00 8.26
C LYS A 26 -8.50 -1.48 9.74
N PRO A 27 -7.99 -0.67 10.68
CA PRO A 27 -7.95 -1.01 12.09
C PRO A 27 -9.34 -1.37 12.62
N ILE A 28 -9.41 -2.43 13.44
CA ILE A 28 -10.68 -3.01 13.89
C ILE A 28 -11.55 -1.99 14.63
N HIS A 29 -10.93 -1.08 15.39
CA HIS A 29 -11.62 -0.07 16.18
C HIS A 29 -12.29 1.02 15.34
N LEU A 30 -11.94 1.12 14.06
CA LEU A 30 -12.55 2.08 13.13
C LEU A 30 -13.79 1.50 12.41
N TYR A 31 -14.15 0.23 12.62
CA TYR A 31 -15.39 -0.33 12.10
C TYR A 31 -16.54 -0.07 13.08
N LYS A 32 -17.66 0.42 12.54
CA LYS A 32 -18.84 0.81 13.33
C LYS A 32 -19.38 -0.31 14.24
N CYS A 33 -19.22 -1.58 13.85
CA CYS A 33 -19.71 -2.73 14.61
C CYS A 33 -19.02 -2.95 15.96
N TYR A 34 -17.81 -2.42 16.16
CA TYR A 34 -17.07 -2.56 17.42
C TYR A 34 -17.35 -1.42 18.42
N GLY A 35 -18.24 -0.49 18.08
CA GLY A 35 -18.62 0.61 18.97
C GLY A 35 -17.55 1.69 19.11
N ASN A 36 -17.62 2.46 20.21
CA ASN A 36 -16.73 3.59 20.45
C ASN A 36 -15.49 3.13 21.22
N ILE A 37 -14.44 2.79 20.50
CA ILE A 37 -13.16 2.33 21.05
C ILE A 37 -12.17 3.52 21.07
N PRO A 38 -11.26 3.61 22.06
CA PRO A 38 -10.23 4.64 22.10
C PRO A 38 -9.40 4.71 20.81
N SER A 39 -8.80 5.88 20.54
CA SER A 39 -7.79 6.01 19.49
C SER A 39 -6.61 5.10 19.78
N LEU A 40 -6.19 4.36 18.75
CA LEU A 40 -5.05 3.45 18.78
C LEU A 40 -4.02 3.98 17.79
N PRO A 41 -3.19 4.97 18.17
CA PRO A 41 -2.40 5.77 17.24
C PRO A 41 -1.41 4.94 16.43
N ASN A 42 -0.87 3.87 17.02
CA ASN A 42 0.00 2.95 16.29
C ASN A 42 -0.77 2.20 15.20
N ALA A 43 -1.96 1.67 15.50
CA ALA A 43 -2.78 0.96 14.52
C ALA A 43 -3.23 1.89 13.38
N GLU A 44 -3.63 3.12 13.73
CA GLU A 44 -4.02 4.17 12.78
C GLU A 44 -2.85 4.54 11.86
N LYS A 45 -1.66 4.83 12.43
CA LYS A 45 -0.45 5.13 11.66
C LYS A 45 -0.06 3.99 10.73
N TYR A 46 -0.09 2.74 11.21
CA TYR A 46 0.21 1.59 10.35
C TYR A 46 -0.77 1.51 9.17
N PHE A 47 -2.06 1.73 9.41
CA PHE A 47 -3.08 1.71 8.36
C PHE A 47 -2.90 2.77 7.28
N GLU A 48 -2.44 3.97 7.67
CA GLU A 48 -2.14 5.04 6.72
C GLU A 48 -0.96 4.71 5.81
N GLU A 49 0.00 3.92 6.30
CA GLU A 49 1.26 3.67 5.60
C GLU A 49 1.30 2.36 4.80
N ILE A 50 0.50 1.34 5.14
CA ILE A 50 0.62 0.00 4.53
C ILE A 50 0.05 -0.08 3.09
N LEU A 51 0.77 -0.79 2.22
CA LEU A 51 0.31 -1.16 0.88
C LEU A 51 0.61 -2.63 0.60
N SER A 52 -0.40 -3.37 0.18
CA SER A 52 -0.25 -4.73 -0.35
C SER A 52 0.00 -4.64 -1.85
N LEU A 53 1.05 -5.32 -2.29
CA LEU A 53 1.42 -5.49 -3.69
C LEU A 53 0.80 -6.79 -4.24
N PRO A 54 0.74 -6.98 -5.56
CA PRO A 54 0.36 -8.26 -6.16
C PRO A 54 1.22 -9.39 -5.59
N MET A 55 0.56 -10.44 -5.11
CA MET A 55 1.23 -11.63 -4.60
C MET A 55 0.32 -12.84 -4.82
N HIS A 56 0.54 -13.56 -5.90
CA HIS A 56 -0.17 -14.79 -6.22
C HIS A 56 0.73 -15.75 -7.03
N PRO A 57 0.44 -17.08 -7.04
CA PRO A 57 1.30 -18.07 -7.70
C PRO A 57 1.49 -17.85 -9.20
N GLY A 58 0.52 -17.20 -9.86
CA GLY A 58 0.61 -16.90 -11.30
C GLY A 58 1.46 -15.69 -11.69
N LEU A 59 2.13 -15.01 -10.75
CA LEU A 59 3.02 -13.89 -11.08
C LEU A 59 4.31 -14.41 -11.71
N THR A 60 4.66 -13.85 -12.86
CA THR A 60 5.93 -14.10 -13.53
C THR A 60 7.04 -13.23 -12.96
N ASN A 61 8.30 -13.65 -13.16
CA ASN A 61 9.46 -12.83 -12.77
C ASN A 61 9.47 -11.47 -13.47
N ASP A 62 9.01 -11.40 -14.72
CA ASP A 62 8.92 -10.15 -15.48
C ASP A 62 7.89 -9.20 -14.86
N GLU A 63 6.72 -9.70 -14.46
CA GLU A 63 5.72 -8.90 -13.75
C GLU A 63 6.24 -8.43 -12.39
N ILE A 64 6.99 -9.27 -11.67
CA ILE A 64 7.63 -8.89 -10.40
C ILE A 64 8.63 -7.75 -10.63
N ASN A 65 9.48 -7.85 -11.66
CA ASN A 65 10.44 -6.81 -12.01
C ASN A 65 9.73 -5.50 -12.38
N VAL A 66 8.64 -5.56 -13.15
CA VAL A 66 7.82 -4.38 -13.47
C VAL A 66 7.29 -3.71 -12.20
N VAL A 67 6.82 -4.47 -11.21
CA VAL A 67 6.37 -3.92 -9.92
C VAL A 67 7.53 -3.23 -9.19
N ILE A 68 8.69 -3.89 -9.09
CA ILE A 68 9.88 -3.36 -8.41
C ILE A 68 10.34 -2.06 -9.07
N ASP A 69 10.55 -2.07 -10.39
CA ASP A 69 11.05 -0.92 -11.15
C ASP A 69 10.08 0.26 -11.11
N THR A 70 8.77 -0.02 -11.13
CA THR A 70 7.75 1.02 -11.02
C THR A 70 7.79 1.69 -9.64
N ILE A 71 7.95 0.90 -8.57
CA ILE A 71 8.08 1.45 -7.22
C ILE A 71 9.36 2.28 -7.08
N HIS A 72 10.49 1.79 -7.59
CA HIS A 72 11.73 2.57 -7.60
C HIS A 72 11.57 3.87 -8.39
N SER A 73 10.96 3.82 -9.57
CA SER A 73 10.73 5.01 -10.40
C SER A 73 9.86 6.05 -9.70
N PHE A 74 8.88 5.64 -8.88
CA PHE A 74 8.07 6.57 -8.08
C PHE A 74 8.92 7.37 -7.10
N PHE A 75 9.80 6.70 -6.34
CA PHE A 75 10.59 7.34 -5.30
C PHE A 75 11.82 8.11 -5.82
N HIS A 76 12.40 7.72 -6.95
CA HIS A 76 13.54 8.43 -7.54
C HIS A 76 13.12 9.69 -8.32
N LYS A 77 11.82 9.88 -8.57
CA LYS A 77 11.31 11.06 -9.27
C LYS A 77 11.30 12.33 -8.42
N GLU A 78 11.47 12.20 -7.10
CA GLU A 78 11.55 13.34 -6.16
C GLU A 78 12.98 13.89 -5.97
N ASP A 79 14.01 13.22 -6.53
CA ASP A 79 15.42 13.63 -6.43
C ASP A 79 15.90 14.46 -7.66
N SER A 80 15.01 15.11 -8.41
CA SER A 80 15.35 15.95 -9.58
C SER A 80 14.52 17.22 -9.67
#